data_AF-A0AAE6CH83-F1
#
_entry.id   AF-A0AAE6CH83-F1
#
_cell.length_a   1.000
_cell.length_b   1.000
_cell.length_c   1.000
_cell.angle_alpha   90.00
_cell.angle_beta   90.00
_cell.angle_gamma   90.00
#
_symmetry.space_group_name_H-M   'P 1'
#
loop_
_entity.id
_entity.type
_entity.pdbx_description
1 polymer ?
#
loop_
_entity_poly.entity_id
_entity_poly.type
_entity_poly.pdbx_seq_one_letter_code
_entity_poly.pdbx_strand_id
1 'polypeptide(L)' 'MDINTVRGLATLFIMAAFIGLVVWAFSSKQKKTFDEAANLPFEDDEADAKSVREAETKKHD' A
#
# COMPACT_ATOMS: atom_id res chain seq x y z
N MET A 1 -32.29 23.62 17.87
CA MET A 1 -30.87 23.65 18.25
C MET A 1 -30.33 25.00 17.89
N ASP A 2 -29.73 25.70 18.85
CA ASP A 2 -29.24 27.07 18.71
C ASP A 2 -28.08 27.18 17.71
N ILE A 3 -27.90 28.39 17.16
CA ILE A 3 -26.85 28.72 16.19
C ILE A 3 -25.45 28.31 16.69
N ASN A 4 -25.23 28.41 18.00
CA ASN A 4 -23.97 28.03 18.65
C ASN A 4 -23.76 26.52 18.65
N THR A 5 -24.82 25.73 18.82
CA THR A 5 -24.77 24.26 18.76
C THR A 5 -24.47 23.80 17.33
N VAL A 6 -25.10 24.40 16.33
CA VAL A 6 -24.85 24.08 14.91
C VAL A 6 -23.40 24.37 14.52
N ARG A 7 -22.87 25.52 14.96
CA ARG A 7 -21.49 25.94 14.65
C ARG A 7 -20.45 25.07 15.37
N GLY A 8 -20.72 24.70 16.63
CA GLY A 8 -19.88 23.76 17.38
C GLY A 8 -19.85 22.37 16.73
N LEU A 9 -21.03 21.85 16.35
CA LEU A 9 -21.16 20.55 15.71
C LEU A 9 -20.51 20.50 14.32
N ALA A 10 -20.65 21.58 13.55
CA ALA A 10 -20.03 21.70 12.21
C ALA A 10 -18.50 21.63 12.30
N THR A 11 -17.90 22.34 13.25
CA THR A 11 -16.44 22.32 13.45
C THR A 11 -15.93 20.92 13.80
N LEU A 12 -16.67 20.22 14.68
CA LEU A 12 -16.34 18.85 15.07
C LEU A 12 -16.48 17.87 13.90
N PHE A 13 -17.53 18.03 13.09
CA PHE A 13 -17.76 17.23 11.89
C PHE A 13 -16.65 17.41 10.85
N ILE A 14 -16.24 18.64 10.59
CA ILE A 14 -15.16 18.95 9.65
C ILE A 14 -13.84 18.35 10.15
N MET A 15 -13.55 18.47 11.45
CA MET A 15 -12.35 17.88 12.06
C MET A 15 -12.36 16.34 11.95
N ALA A 16 -13.48 15.69 12.25
CA ALA A 16 -13.62 14.25 12.12
C ALA A 16 -13.50 13.78 10.66
N ALA A 17 -14.13 14.49 9.72
CA ALA A 17 -14.03 14.20 8.29
C ALA A 17 -12.59 14.34 7.77
N PHE A 18 -11.87 15.38 8.22
CA PHE A 18 -10.47 15.59 7.86
C PHE A 18 -9.58 14.44 8.36
N ILE A 19 -9.71 14.05 9.63
CA ILE A 19 -8.96 12.92 10.20
C ILE A 19 -9.31 11.62 9.46
N GLY A 20 -10.60 11.40 9.17
CA GLY A 20 -11.05 10.24 8.40
C GLY A 20 -10.42 10.17 7.00
N LEU A 21 -10.35 11.30 6.29
CA LEU A 21 -9.70 11.39 4.98
C LEU A 21 -8.19 11.17 5.06
N VAL A 22 -7.51 11.73 6.06
CA VAL A 22 -6.08 11.52 6.26
C VAL A 22 -5.78 10.06 6.56
N VAL A 23 -6.52 9.45 7.48
CA VAL A 23 -6.36 8.02 7.80
C VAL A 23 -6.63 7.18 6.56
N TRP A 24 -7.69 7.44 5.79
CA TRP A 24 -7.98 6.72 4.55
C TRP A 24 -6.87 6.88 3.50
N ALA A 25 -6.38 8.10 3.29
CA ALA A 25 -5.30 8.39 2.35
C ALA A 25 -3.99 7.65 2.73
N PHE A 26 -3.70 7.54 4.04
CA PHE A 26 -2.53 6.82 4.55
C PHE A 26 -2.77 5.31 4.75
N SER A 27 -4.02 4.83 4.75
CA SER A 27 -4.35 3.52 5.34
C SER A 27 -3.84 2.33 4.54
N SER A 28 -3.85 2.32 3.20
CA SER A 28 -3.47 1.07 2.52
C SER A 28 -3.32 1.08 1.02
N LYS A 29 -3.64 2.17 0.31
CA LYS A 29 -3.65 2.07 -1.16
C LYS A 29 -2.28 2.17 -1.82
N GLN A 30 -1.24 2.60 -1.09
CA GLN A 30 0.11 2.72 -1.65
C GLN A 30 1.13 1.74 -1.09
N LYS A 31 0.98 1.23 0.14
CA LYS A 31 1.99 0.30 0.69
C LYS A 31 2.07 -0.99 -0.12
N LYS A 32 0.94 -1.55 -0.55
CA LYS A 32 0.92 -2.79 -1.32
C LYS A 32 1.56 -2.64 -2.71
N THR A 33 1.31 -1.51 -3.39
CA THR A 33 1.91 -1.22 -4.70
C THR A 33 3.39 -0.85 -4.61
N PHE A 34 3.82 -0.22 -3.52
CA PHE A 34 5.24 0.10 -3.32
C PHE A 34 6.06 -1.13 -2.92
N ASP A 35 5.51 -2.05 -2.12
CA ASP A 35 6.20 -3.30 -1.76
C ASP A 35 6.41 -4.19 -3.00
N GLU A 36 5.42 -4.25 -3.88
CA GLU A 36 5.48 -4.97 -5.15
C GLU A 36 6.44 -4.30 -6.15
N ALA A 37 6.41 -2.97 -6.28
CA ALA A 37 7.35 -2.24 -7.14
C ALA A 37 8.79 -2.21 -6.59
N ALA A 38 8.98 -2.33 -5.28
CA ALA A 38 10.31 -2.40 -4.64
C ALA A 38 10.94 -3.79 -4.77
N ASN A 39 10.13 -4.84 -4.90
CA ASN A 39 10.59 -6.19 -5.23
C ASN A 39 10.81 -6.40 -6.73
N LEU A 40 10.29 -5.53 -7.61
CA LEU A 40 10.51 -5.61 -9.06
C LEU A 40 11.99 -5.78 -9.50
N PRO A 41 13.00 -5.05 -8.96
CA PRO A 41 14.40 -5.30 -9.31
C PRO A 41 14.97 -6.61 -8.76
N PHE A 42 14.27 -7.32 -7.88
CA PHE A 42 14.70 -8.58 -7.25
C PHE A 42 13.88 -9.80 -7.73
N GLU A 43 12.65 -9.61 -8.24
CA GLU A 43 11.85 -10.67 -8.85
C GLU A 43 12.47 -11.20 -10.15
N ASP A 44 13.14 -10.32 -10.92
CA ASP A 44 13.93 -10.72 -12.09
C ASP A 44 15.10 -11.64 -11.69
N ASP A 45 15.76 -11.38 -10.56
CA ASP A 45 16.87 -12.22 -10.06
C ASP A 45 16.40 -13.62 -9.58
N GLU A 46 15.21 -13.73 -8.96
CA GLU A 46 14.65 -15.03 -8.54
C GLU A 46 14.22 -15.90 -9.73
N ALA A 47 13.64 -15.29 -10.76
CA ALA A 47 13.26 -15.99 -11.99
C ALA A 47 14.49 -16.51 -12.75
N ASP A 48 15.54 -15.69 -12.85
CA ASP A 48 16.82 -16.08 -13.46
C ASP A 48 17.50 -17.21 -12.65
N ALA A 49 17.57 -17.10 -11.33
CA ALA A 49 18.17 -18.12 -10.46
C ALA A 49 17.46 -19.49 -10.56
N LYS A 50 16.13 -19.49 -10.78
CA LYS A 50 15.35 -20.72 -10.99
C LYS A 50 15.66 -21.35 -12.34
N SER A 51 15.77 -20.53 -13.40
CA SER A 51 16.07 -21.00 -14.76
C SER A 51 17.46 -21.66 -14.85
N VAL A 52 18.46 -21.10 -14.14
CA VAL A 52 19.82 -21.63 -14.11
C VAL A 52 19.88 -22.99 -13.41
N ARG A 53 19.17 -23.14 -12.27
CA ARG A 53 19.12 -24.41 -11.52
C ARG A 53 18.41 -25.53 -12.27
N GLU A 54 17.38 -25.19 -13.05
CA GLU A 54 16.66 -26.15 -13.89
C GLU A 54 17.49 -26.58 -15.11
N ALA A 55 18.30 -25.65 -15.66
CA ALA A 55 19.26 -25.97 -16.73
C ALA A 55 20.43 -26.85 -16.25
N GLU A 56 20.90 -26.69 -15.00
CA GLU A 56 21.97 -27.53 -14.44
C GLU A 56 21.50 -28.95 -14.08
N THR A 57 20.28 -29.09 -13.55
CA THR A 57 19.72 -30.41 -13.23
C THR A 57 19.41 -31.25 -14.47
N LYS A 58 19.03 -30.62 -15.59
CA LYS A 58 18.80 -31.30 -16.87
C LYS A 58 20.09 -31.67 -17.62
N LYS A 59 21.23 -31.09 -17.27
CA LYS A 59 22.53 -31.42 -17.87
C LYS A 59 23.23 -32.61 -17.21
N HIS A 60 22.74 -33.03 -16.05
CA HIS A 60 23.33 -34.11 -15.25
C HIS A 60 22.53 -35.43 -15.33
N ASP A 61 21.54 -35.49 -16.23
CA ASP A 61 20.82 -36.70 -16.67
C ASP A 61 21.20 -37.00 -18.13
#